data_AF-A0A5K0X3H5-F1
#
_entry.id   AF-A0A5K0X3H5-F1
#
_cell.length_a   1.000
_cell.length_b   1.000
_cell.length_c   1.000
_cell.angle_alpha   90.00
_cell.angle_beta   90.00
_cell.angle_gamma   90.00
#
_symmetry.space_group_name_H-M   'P 1'
#
loop_
_entity.id
_entity.type
_entity.pdbx_description
1 polymer ?
#
loop_
_entity_poly.entity_id
_entity_poly.type
_entity_poly.pdbx_seq_one_letter_code
_entity_poly.pdbx_strand_id
1 'polypeptide(L)' 'INSWGYSTMNFFSPMSRYASAGGGPFAAALEFKKMVKALHNAGIE' A
#
# COMPACT_ATOMS: atom_id res chain seq x y z
N ILE A 1 8.30 15.38 0.30
CA ILE A 1 8.92 14.93 -0.97
C ILE A 1 7.94 14.03 -1.72
N ASN A 2 7.73 14.28 -3.01
CA ASN A 2 6.99 13.38 -3.87
C ASN A 2 7.98 12.54 -4.69
N SER A 3 7.95 11.23 -4.51
CA SER A 3 8.82 10.27 -5.17
C SER A 3 7.97 9.16 -5.76
N TRP A 4 8.32 8.70 -6.95
CA TRP A 4 7.62 7.60 -7.63
C TRP A 4 7.80 6.23 -6.93
N GLY A 5 8.77 6.08 -6.04
CA GLY A 5 8.98 4.86 -5.26
C GLY A 5 10.15 3.99 -5.71
N TYR A 6 10.93 4.41 -6.73
CA TYR A 6 12.11 3.68 -7.23
C TYR A 6 13.34 3.68 -6.30
N SER A 7 13.18 4.08 -5.04
CA SER A 7 14.21 3.97 -4.01
C SER A 7 13.76 2.91 -3.01
N THR A 8 14.03 1.65 -3.34
CA THR A 8 13.55 0.49 -2.58
C THR A 8 14.35 0.32 -1.29
N MET A 9 13.66 0.40 -0.15
CA MET A 9 14.23 0.08 1.17
C MET A 9 13.97 -1.38 1.59
N ASN A 10 12.86 -1.97 1.14
CA ASN A 10 12.47 -3.34 1.46
C ASN A 10 11.58 -3.91 0.35
N PHE A 11 11.66 -5.22 0.11
CA PHE A 11 10.93 -5.88 -0.98
C PHE A 11 9.60 -6.51 -0.54
N PHE A 12 9.40 -6.74 0.75
CA PHE A 12 8.26 -7.51 1.25
C PHE A 12 7.18 -6.65 1.91
N SER A 13 7.55 -5.51 2.49
CA SER A 13 6.62 -4.65 3.22
C SER A 13 6.10 -3.52 2.32
N PRO A 14 4.78 -3.24 2.35
CA PRO A 14 4.24 -2.10 1.63
C PRO A 14 4.78 -0.78 2.17
N MET A 15 4.82 0.24 1.32
CA MET A 15 5.36 1.54 1.67
C MET A 15 4.40 2.26 2.63
N SER A 16 4.80 2.43 3.91
CA SER A 16 3.97 3.02 4.97
C SER A 16 3.44 4.42 4.67
N ARG A 17 4.05 5.14 3.72
CA ARG A 17 3.60 6.46 3.25
C ARG A 17 2.20 6.45 2.64
N TYR A 18 1.74 5.30 2.15
CA TYR A 18 0.41 5.14 1.58
C TYR A 18 -0.64 4.72 2.63
N ALA A 19 -0.23 4.51 3.89
CA ALA A 19 -1.17 4.24 4.96
C ALA A 19 -1.94 5.51 5.36
N SER A 20 -3.23 5.37 5.63
CA SER A 20 -4.05 6.46 6.16
C SER A 20 -3.50 6.97 7.49
N ALA A 21 -3.56 8.29 7.67
CA ALA A 21 -3.18 8.99 8.92
C ALA A 21 -1.79 8.64 9.47
N GLY A 22 -0.85 8.16 8.63
CA GLY A 22 0.45 7.72 9.10
C GLY A 22 0.40 6.46 9.97
N GLY A 23 -0.62 5.62 9.83
CA GLY A 23 -0.89 4.42 10.64
C GLY A 23 0.17 3.29 10.56
N GLY A 24 1.32 3.57 9.94
CA GLY A 24 2.49 2.70 9.95
C GLY A 24 2.35 1.44 9.08
N PRO A 25 3.29 0.49 9.21
CA PRO A 25 3.38 -0.67 8.33
C PRO A 25 2.18 -1.62 8.42
N PHE A 26 1.55 -1.72 9.61
CA PHE A 26 0.38 -2.57 9.79
C PHE A 26 -0.85 -2.02 9.06
N ALA A 27 -1.12 -0.73 9.19
CA ALA A 27 -2.21 -0.08 8.47
C ALA A 27 -2.00 -0.16 6.94
N ALA A 28 -0.77 0.10 6.47
CA ALA A 28 -0.41 -0.03 5.05
C ALA A 28 -0.76 -1.42 4.49
N ALA A 29 -0.40 -2.49 5.21
CA ALA A 29 -0.68 -3.86 4.78
C ALA A 29 -2.18 -4.18 4.75
N LEU A 30 -2.92 -3.76 5.77
CA LEU A 30 -4.37 -3.98 5.85
C LEU A 30 -5.11 -3.24 4.74
N GLU A 31 -4.76 -1.97 4.51
CA GLU A 31 -5.39 -1.11 3.51
C GLU A 31 -5.05 -1.57 2.09
N PHE A 32 -3.80 -1.97 1.84
CA PHE A 32 -3.42 -2.57 0.57
C PHE A 32 -4.27 -3.81 0.27
N LYS A 33 -4.45 -4.71 1.25
CA LYS A 33 -5.30 -5.90 1.08
C LYS A 33 -6.76 -5.54 0.80
N LYS A 34 -7.29 -4.48 1.42
CA LYS A 34 -8.65 -3.99 1.15
C LYS A 34 -8.76 -3.43 -0.27
N MET A 35 -7.77 -2.66 -0.71
CA MET A 35 -7.71 -2.10 -2.06
C MET A 35 -7.73 -3.21 -3.12
N VAL A 36 -6.86 -4.22 -2.99
CA VAL A 36 -6.83 -5.36 -3.93
C VAL A 36 -8.17 -6.08 -3.99
N LYS A 37 -8.81 -6.34 -2.85
CA LYS A 37 -10.16 -6.95 -2.82
C LYS A 37 -11.21 -6.09 -3.53
N ALA A 38 -11.15 -4.77 -3.36
CA ALA A 38 -12.08 -3.85 -4.01
C ALA A 38 -11.89 -3.86 -5.54
N LEU A 39 -10.64 -3.92 -6.02
CA LEU A 39 -10.32 -4.04 -7.45
C LEU A 39 -10.85 -5.35 -8.03
N HIS A 40 -10.57 -6.48 -7.38
CA HIS A 40 -11.11 -7.77 -7.82
C HIS A 40 -12.65 -7.78 -7.85
N ASN A 41 -13.31 -7.18 -6.87
CA ASN A 41 -14.77 -7.06 -6.85
C ASN A 41 -15.32 -6.17 -7.99
N ALA A 42 -14.50 -5.26 -8.50
CA ALA A 42 -14.81 -4.45 -9.67
C ALA A 42 -14.45 -5.14 -11.00
N GLY A 43 -13.93 -6.38 -10.96
CA GLY A 43 -13.44 -7.09 -12.14
C GLY A 43 -12.11 -6.56 -12.68
N ILE A 44 -11.34 -5.86 -11.86
CA ILE A 44 -10.02 -5.32 -12.19
C ILE A 44 -8.97 -6.21 -11.51
N GLU A 45 -8.10 -6.82 -12.31
CA GLU A 45 -7.01 -7.70 -11.88
C GLU A 45 -5.65 -7.18 -12.37
#